data_AF-A0A351Y8M2-F1
#
_entry.id   AF-A0A351Y8M2-F1
#
_cell.length_a   1.000
_cell.length_b   1.000
_cell.length_c   1.000
_cell.angle_alpha   90.00
_cell.angle_beta   90.00
_cell.angle_gamma   90.00
#
_symmetry.space_group_name_H-M   'P 1'
#
loop_
_entity.id
_entity.type
_entity.pdbx_description
1 polymer ?
#
loop_
_entity_poly.entity_id
_entity_poly.type
_entity_poly.pdbx_seq_one_letter_code
_entity_poly.pdbx_strand_id
1 'polypeptide(L)'
;MLGLLDQGTSLNVVSEQKLSYEILKKYPRFALSDSTLLSKRTLDLLLRYAKEGGELLLMGAHTTRLFADTLGLKVSYKEEKHPICFIGDEKVSLEVRDDFTLIEKGKLGEIAYLYPADVAGDVECTNPPPTILRGEVRYPGLASLDYGKGKILLVPLNVGHSYLNEKTYELENFFSGICLSFSERMITHNHHGELEVVYRKKDGKTYLHLINLLGPHRVPTVSSFDRIPSLMDVNVSIRMDEAPKHLYLEPGHEEIEFAYDNECGRLLIHLDEIPLYDIVELEF
;
A
#
# COMPACT_ATOMS: atom_id res chain seq x y z
N MET A 1 0.83 -4.12 -4.93
CA MET A 1 2.15 -3.49 -4.67
C MET A 1 2.22 -2.07 -5.23
N LEU A 2 1.97 -1.83 -6.52
CA LEU A 2 2.00 -0.48 -7.11
C LEU A 2 1.09 0.53 -6.38
N GLY A 3 -0.13 0.13 -6.01
CA GLY A 3 -1.01 1.01 -5.24
C GLY A 3 -0.39 1.52 -3.93
N LEU A 4 0.48 0.75 -3.27
CA LEU A 4 1.19 1.22 -2.07
C LEU A 4 2.33 2.19 -2.40
N LEU A 5 3.04 1.97 -3.51
CA LEU A 5 4.07 2.89 -4.00
C LEU A 5 3.47 4.25 -4.33
N ASP A 6 2.33 4.26 -5.02
CA ASP A 6 1.66 5.49 -5.44
C ASP A 6 1.07 6.26 -4.24
N GLN A 7 0.91 5.61 -3.08
CA GLN A 7 0.61 6.31 -1.83
C GLN A 7 1.83 6.95 -1.17
N GLY A 8 3.03 6.89 -1.76
CA GLY A 8 4.27 7.39 -1.17
C GLY A 8 4.90 6.43 -0.15
N THR A 9 4.67 5.12 -0.32
CA THR A 9 5.32 4.09 0.52
C THR A 9 6.46 3.45 -0.24
N SER A 10 7.70 3.61 0.20
CA SER A 10 8.84 2.85 -0.36
C SER A 10 8.73 1.37 0.04
N LEU A 11 9.01 0.46 -0.91
CA LEU A 11 8.84 -0.98 -0.74
C LEU A 11 10.14 -1.74 -1.04
N ASN A 12 10.35 -2.84 -0.32
CA ASN A 12 11.34 -3.85 -0.66
C ASN A 12 10.64 -5.18 -0.97
N VAL A 13 11.15 -5.88 -1.99
CA VAL A 13 10.65 -7.21 -2.36
C VAL A 13 11.62 -8.26 -1.80
N VAL A 14 11.07 -9.19 -1.01
CA VAL A 14 11.82 -10.29 -0.41
C VAL A 14 11.23 -11.61 -0.88
N SER A 15 12.06 -12.49 -1.44
CA SER A 15 11.60 -13.83 -1.82
C SER A 15 11.37 -14.70 -0.59
N GLU A 16 10.39 -15.61 -0.66
CA GLU A 16 10.07 -16.54 0.42
C GLU A 16 11.31 -17.31 0.92
N GLN A 17 12.15 -17.80 -0.01
CA GLN A 17 13.34 -18.59 0.31
C GLN A 17 14.37 -17.83 1.19
N LYS A 18 14.43 -16.50 1.05
CA LYS A 18 15.32 -15.65 1.84
C LYS A 18 14.65 -15.18 3.13
N LEU A 19 13.34 -15.34 3.25
CA LEU A 19 12.59 -14.85 4.39
C LEU A 19 13.04 -15.53 5.69
N SER A 20 13.38 -14.69 6.65
CA SER A 20 13.79 -15.09 7.98
C SER A 20 13.27 -14.06 8.97
N TYR A 21 13.22 -14.45 10.25
CA TYR A 21 12.78 -13.54 11.29
C TYR A 21 13.67 -12.29 11.42
N GLU A 22 14.96 -12.43 11.15
CA GLU A 22 15.90 -11.30 11.15
C GLU A 22 15.65 -10.31 10.00
N ILE A 23 15.12 -10.77 8.87
CA ILE A 23 14.69 -9.87 7.79
C ILE A 23 13.36 -9.22 8.16
N LEU A 24 12.41 -9.99 8.69
CA LEU A 24 11.08 -9.48 9.08
C LEU A 24 11.19 -8.30 10.05
N LYS A 25 12.03 -8.43 11.08
CA LYS A 25 12.26 -7.36 12.09
C LYS A 25 12.85 -6.06 11.55
N LYS A 26 13.45 -6.06 10.35
CA LYS A 26 14.01 -4.84 9.75
C LYS A 26 12.94 -3.90 9.21
N TYR A 27 11.71 -4.39 9.03
CA TYR A 27 10.63 -3.60 8.45
C TYR A 27 9.46 -3.51 9.42
N PRO A 28 8.82 -2.33 9.52
CA PRO A 28 7.65 -2.15 10.38
C PRO A 28 6.42 -2.87 9.83
N ARG A 29 6.40 -3.14 8.52
CA ARG A 29 5.26 -3.77 7.84
C ARG A 29 5.70 -4.75 6.76
N PHE A 30 4.90 -5.79 6.56
CA PHE A 30 5.00 -6.71 5.43
C PHE A 30 3.67 -6.80 4.70
N ALA A 31 3.71 -6.99 3.38
CA ALA A 31 2.52 -7.19 2.57
C ALA A 31 2.65 -8.45 1.72
N LEU A 32 1.59 -9.26 1.69
CA LEU A 32 1.43 -10.39 0.79
C LEU A 32 0.25 -10.11 -0.13
N SER A 33 0.47 -10.33 -1.43
CA SER A 33 -0.52 -10.09 -2.47
C SER A 33 -0.79 -11.40 -3.20
N ASP A 34 -2.01 -11.89 -3.04
CA ASP A 34 -2.62 -13.06 -3.68
C ASP A 34 -1.71 -14.28 -3.87
N SER A 35 -0.96 -14.61 -2.81
CA SER A 35 -0.19 -15.84 -2.73
C SER A 35 -1.12 -17.06 -2.70
N THR A 36 -0.92 -17.98 -3.64
CA THR A 36 -1.68 -19.23 -3.77
C THR A 36 -1.12 -20.36 -2.89
N LEU A 37 0.17 -20.29 -2.56
CA LEU A 37 0.86 -21.28 -1.75
C LEU A 37 1.97 -20.61 -0.94
N LEU A 38 2.07 -20.98 0.33
CA LEU A 38 3.19 -20.64 1.21
C LEU A 38 3.58 -21.88 2.00
N SER A 39 4.87 -22.04 2.28
CA SER A 39 5.29 -23.09 3.20
C SER A 39 4.73 -22.82 4.61
N LYS A 40 4.46 -23.90 5.36
CA LYS A 40 4.02 -23.78 6.77
C LYS A 40 5.00 -22.94 7.60
N ARG A 41 6.31 -23.11 7.36
CA ARG A 41 7.36 -22.30 7.98
C ARG A 41 7.15 -20.80 7.73
N THR A 42 6.82 -20.40 6.50
CA THR A 42 6.60 -18.99 6.15
C THR A 42 5.36 -18.43 6.83
N LEU A 43 4.25 -19.17 6.83
CA LEU A 43 3.03 -18.80 7.56
C LEU A 43 3.33 -18.57 9.04
N ASP A 44 4.01 -19.53 9.69
CA ASP A 44 4.38 -19.43 11.11
C ASP A 44 5.30 -18.23 11.39
N LEU A 45 6.24 -17.92 10.49
CA LEU A 45 7.13 -16.77 10.60
C LEU A 45 6.38 -15.43 10.51
N LEU A 46 5.47 -15.29 9.54
CA LEU A 46 4.68 -14.07 9.34
C LEU A 46 3.73 -13.82 10.52
N LEU A 47 3.08 -14.89 11.01
CA LEU A 47 2.22 -14.80 12.18
C LEU A 47 3.00 -14.47 13.44
N ARG A 48 4.19 -15.07 13.63
CA ARG A 48 5.09 -14.72 14.73
C ARG A 48 5.47 -13.24 14.69
N TYR A 49 5.84 -12.75 13.50
CA TYR A 49 6.17 -11.34 13.28
C TYR A 49 5.02 -10.40 13.66
N ALA A 50 3.81 -10.67 13.19
CA ALA A 50 2.63 -9.90 13.59
C ALA A 50 2.41 -9.97 15.11
N LYS A 51 2.51 -11.16 15.70
CA LYS A 51 2.32 -11.37 17.15
C LYS A 51 3.31 -10.56 18.00
N GLU A 52 4.54 -10.39 17.53
CA GLU A 52 5.60 -9.66 18.25
C GLU A 52 5.57 -8.14 18.02
N GLY A 53 4.69 -7.61 17.17
CA GLY A 53 4.50 -6.16 16.99
C GLY A 53 4.54 -5.68 15.55
N GLY A 54 4.82 -6.55 14.58
CA GLY A 54 4.82 -6.20 13.16
C GLY A 54 3.40 -5.97 12.62
N GLU A 55 3.29 -5.23 11.52
CA GLU A 55 2.02 -5.09 10.80
C GLU A 55 2.02 -5.88 9.49
N LEU A 56 0.95 -6.61 9.24
CA LEU A 56 0.83 -7.50 8.07
C LEU A 56 -0.36 -7.10 7.21
N LEU A 57 -0.12 -6.78 5.93
CA LEU A 57 -1.17 -6.68 4.91
C LEU A 57 -1.33 -8.04 4.22
N LEU A 58 -2.51 -8.62 4.31
CA LEU A 58 -2.90 -9.84 3.60
C LEU A 58 -3.96 -9.45 2.57
N MET A 59 -3.55 -9.38 1.31
CA MET A 59 -4.42 -8.98 0.20
C MET A 59 -4.58 -10.14 -0.77
N GLY A 60 -5.78 -10.34 -1.30
CA GLY A 60 -6.08 -11.41 -2.25
C GLY A 60 -6.94 -12.52 -1.66
N ALA A 61 -7.74 -13.15 -2.53
CA ALA A 61 -8.63 -14.23 -2.16
C ALA A 61 -7.86 -15.45 -1.65
N HIS A 62 -6.78 -15.81 -2.34
CA HIS A 62 -5.97 -16.96 -2.02
C HIS A 62 -5.21 -16.77 -0.72
N THR A 63 -4.62 -15.58 -0.54
CA THR A 63 -3.90 -15.22 0.69
C THR A 63 -4.85 -15.25 1.89
N THR A 64 -6.06 -14.74 1.77
CA THR A 64 -7.04 -14.79 2.87
C THR A 64 -7.36 -16.23 3.27
N ARG A 65 -7.51 -17.14 2.30
CA ARG A 65 -7.75 -18.57 2.58
C ARG A 65 -6.58 -19.22 3.30
N LEU A 66 -5.34 -18.92 2.90
CA LEU A 66 -4.14 -19.50 3.53
C LEU A 66 -4.05 -19.16 5.04
N PHE A 67 -4.59 -18.02 5.46
CA PHE A 67 -4.55 -17.58 6.85
C PHE A 67 -5.85 -17.83 7.62
N ALA A 68 -6.95 -18.18 6.95
CA ALA A 68 -8.29 -18.27 7.55
C ALA A 68 -8.34 -19.16 8.80
N ASP A 69 -7.85 -20.40 8.69
CA ASP A 69 -7.87 -21.35 9.81
C ASP A 69 -7.10 -20.83 11.03
N THR A 70 -5.90 -20.29 10.80
CA THR A 70 -5.04 -19.80 11.89
C THR A 70 -5.57 -18.52 12.53
N LEU A 71 -6.30 -17.71 11.76
CA LEU A 71 -6.97 -16.50 12.26
C LEU A 71 -8.37 -16.79 12.83
N GLY A 72 -8.82 -18.06 12.81
CA GLY A 72 -10.15 -18.46 13.31
C GLY A 72 -11.30 -17.89 12.48
N LEU A 73 -11.07 -17.69 11.18
CA LEU A 73 -12.05 -17.16 10.25
C LEU A 73 -12.80 -18.30 9.56
N LYS A 74 -14.11 -18.18 9.47
CA LYS A 74 -14.92 -19.01 8.57
C LYS A 74 -15.02 -18.29 7.24
N VAL A 75 -14.48 -18.90 6.19
CA VAL A 75 -14.46 -18.31 4.85
C VAL A 75 -15.09 -19.21 3.81
N SER A 76 -15.64 -18.62 2.76
CA SER A 76 -16.05 -19.32 1.53
C SER A 76 -15.40 -18.68 0.31
N TYR A 77 -14.83 -19.50 -0.56
CA TYR A 77 -14.16 -19.04 -1.78
C TYR A 77 -15.15 -19.00 -2.93
N LYS A 78 -15.11 -17.93 -3.73
CA LYS A 78 -15.90 -17.78 -4.94
C LYS A 78 -14.96 -17.78 -6.14
N GLU A 79 -14.92 -18.90 -6.84
CA GLU A 79 -14.22 -19.06 -8.13
C GLU A 79 -15.30 -19.05 -9.22
N GLU A 80 -15.59 -17.87 -9.74
CA GLU A 80 -16.45 -17.74 -10.92
C GLU A 80 -15.60 -17.14 -12.06
N LYS A 81 -16.05 -17.20 -13.31
CA LYS A 81 -15.34 -16.48 -14.38
C LYS A 81 -15.62 -14.99 -14.22
N HIS A 82 -14.64 -14.25 -13.71
CA HIS A 82 -14.71 -12.80 -13.45
C HIS A 82 -15.85 -12.41 -12.49
N PRO A 83 -15.82 -12.89 -11.23
CA PRO A 83 -16.83 -12.48 -10.28
C PRO A 83 -16.70 -10.98 -10.05
N ILE A 84 -17.84 -10.29 -10.10
CA ILE A 84 -17.91 -8.85 -9.88
C ILE A 84 -18.29 -8.64 -8.42
N CYS A 85 -17.55 -7.78 -7.73
CA CYS A 85 -17.90 -7.34 -6.40
C CYS A 85 -17.73 -5.84 -6.27
N PHE A 86 -18.44 -5.25 -5.32
CA PHE A 86 -18.30 -3.87 -4.94
C PHE A 86 -17.64 -3.81 -3.57
N ILE A 87 -16.51 -3.11 -3.44
CA ILE A 87 -15.98 -2.69 -2.14
C ILE A 87 -16.40 -1.26 -1.88
N GLY A 88 -16.95 -1.00 -0.71
CA GLY A 88 -17.27 0.37 -0.34
C GLY A 88 -17.67 0.56 1.09
N ASP A 89 -17.68 1.82 1.46
CA ASP A 89 -18.32 2.36 2.66
C ASP A 89 -19.25 3.51 2.22
N GLU A 90 -19.52 4.47 3.09
CA GLU A 90 -20.32 5.65 2.72
C GLU A 90 -19.60 6.61 1.75
N LYS A 91 -18.28 6.51 1.60
CA LYS A 91 -17.43 7.44 0.85
C LYS A 91 -16.85 6.84 -0.42
N VAL A 92 -16.69 5.52 -0.47
CA VAL A 92 -16.07 4.79 -1.59
C VAL A 92 -17.03 3.74 -2.12
N SER A 93 -17.11 3.62 -3.45
CA SER A 93 -17.77 2.51 -4.13
C SER A 93 -16.90 2.09 -5.31
N LEU A 94 -16.18 1.00 -5.12
CA LEU A 94 -15.22 0.45 -6.06
C LEU A 94 -15.77 -0.87 -6.62
N GLU A 95 -15.97 -0.96 -7.93
CA GLU A 95 -16.20 -2.23 -8.62
C GLU A 95 -14.86 -2.94 -8.82
N VAL A 96 -14.79 -4.23 -8.50
CA VAL A 96 -13.61 -5.07 -8.71
C VAL A 96 -14.05 -6.37 -9.39
N ARG A 97 -13.31 -6.74 -10.44
CA ARG A 97 -13.55 -7.94 -11.25
C ARG A 97 -12.41 -8.93 -11.06
N ASP A 98 -12.39 -9.59 -9.91
CA ASP A 98 -11.34 -10.54 -9.54
C ASP A 98 -11.89 -11.52 -8.49
N ASP A 99 -11.18 -12.63 -8.31
CA ASP A 99 -11.54 -13.63 -7.31
C ASP A 99 -11.57 -13.00 -5.91
N PHE A 100 -12.53 -13.44 -5.10
CA PHE A 100 -12.68 -13.00 -3.73
C PHE A 100 -13.02 -14.15 -2.79
N THR A 101 -12.64 -13.98 -1.52
CA THR A 101 -12.98 -14.86 -0.42
C THR A 101 -13.97 -14.15 0.49
N LEU A 102 -15.16 -14.73 0.68
CA LEU A 102 -16.13 -14.21 1.62
C LEU A 102 -15.71 -14.59 3.04
N ILE A 103 -15.55 -13.60 3.92
CA ILE A 103 -15.33 -13.83 5.34
C ILE A 103 -16.71 -13.85 6.01
N GLU A 104 -17.24 -15.05 6.27
CA GLU A 104 -18.58 -15.25 6.79
C GLU A 104 -18.67 -15.02 8.30
N LYS A 105 -17.62 -15.42 9.03
CA LYS A 105 -17.53 -15.24 10.50
C LYS A 105 -16.08 -15.05 10.92
N GLY A 106 -15.88 -14.20 11.92
CA GLY A 106 -14.57 -13.94 12.52
C GLY A 106 -14.66 -12.81 13.56
N LYS A 107 -13.61 -12.65 14.36
CA LYS A 107 -13.45 -11.47 15.23
C LYS A 107 -12.56 -10.48 14.51
N LEU A 108 -13.16 -9.51 13.81
CA LEU A 108 -12.46 -8.53 13.00
C LEU A 108 -13.06 -7.13 13.24
N GLY A 109 -12.23 -6.09 13.12
CA GLY A 109 -12.68 -4.72 12.95
C GLY A 109 -12.97 -4.46 11.47
N GLU A 110 -14.23 -4.28 11.11
CA GLU A 110 -14.63 -4.01 9.73
C GLU A 110 -14.40 -2.52 9.40
N ILE A 111 -13.66 -2.25 8.32
CA ILE A 111 -13.31 -0.89 7.86
C ILE A 111 -14.08 -0.55 6.59
N ALA A 112 -14.11 -1.47 5.63
CA ALA A 112 -14.92 -1.35 4.41
C ALA A 112 -15.65 -2.67 4.13
N TYR A 113 -16.73 -2.59 3.36
CA TYR A 113 -17.62 -3.71 3.10
C TYR A 113 -17.52 -4.20 1.65
N LEU A 114 -17.58 -5.51 1.46
CA LEU A 114 -17.64 -6.20 0.18
C LEU A 114 -19.07 -6.67 -0.07
N TYR A 115 -19.55 -6.41 -1.29
CA TYR A 115 -20.86 -6.81 -1.79
C TYR A 115 -20.68 -7.59 -3.09
N PRO A 116 -20.90 -8.91 -3.10
CA PRO A 116 -20.93 -9.68 -4.34
C PRO A 116 -22.00 -9.13 -5.28
N ALA A 117 -21.75 -9.08 -6.57
CA ALA A 117 -22.74 -8.67 -7.55
C ALA A 117 -23.54 -9.87 -8.06
N ASP A 118 -24.84 -9.66 -8.29
CA ASP A 118 -25.67 -10.54 -9.10
C ASP A 118 -25.57 -10.10 -10.56
N VAL A 119 -25.05 -10.98 -11.41
CA VAL A 119 -24.83 -10.70 -12.83
C VAL A 119 -25.82 -11.50 -13.67
N ALA A 120 -26.61 -10.79 -14.49
CA ALA A 120 -27.53 -11.38 -15.46
C ALA A 120 -27.10 -11.03 -16.89
N GLY A 121 -26.86 -12.04 -17.71
CA GLY A 121 -26.33 -11.88 -19.06
C GLY A 121 -24.85 -12.24 -19.15
N ASP A 122 -24.26 -12.07 -20.33
CA ASP A 122 -22.86 -12.37 -20.59
C ASP A 122 -22.01 -11.11 -20.38
N VAL A 123 -21.02 -11.19 -19.49
CA VAL A 123 -20.12 -10.09 -19.14
C VAL A 123 -19.21 -9.66 -20.29
N GLU A 124 -19.01 -10.53 -21.28
CA GLU A 124 -18.24 -10.24 -22.49
C GLU A 124 -19.11 -9.65 -23.62
N CYS A 125 -20.44 -9.71 -23.50
CA CYS A 125 -21.36 -9.18 -24.50
C CYS A 125 -21.71 -7.71 -24.22
N THR A 126 -21.53 -6.84 -25.22
CA THR A 126 -21.96 -5.43 -25.14
C THR A 126 -23.38 -5.19 -25.63
N ASN A 127 -24.05 -6.20 -26.21
CA ASN A 127 -25.40 -6.05 -26.75
C ASN A 127 -26.26 -7.34 -26.65
N PRO A 128 -27.29 -7.37 -25.78
CA PRO A 128 -27.50 -6.40 -24.71
C PRO A 128 -26.36 -6.50 -23.69
N PRO A 129 -25.95 -5.39 -23.06
CA PRO A 129 -24.96 -5.45 -22.00
C PRO A 129 -25.48 -6.27 -20.82
N PRO A 130 -24.58 -6.88 -20.02
CA PRO A 130 -24.98 -7.56 -18.79
C PRO A 130 -25.65 -6.58 -17.82
N THR A 131 -26.62 -7.08 -17.07
CA THR A 131 -27.16 -6.38 -15.90
C THR A 131 -26.34 -6.78 -14.68
N ILE A 132 -25.72 -5.80 -14.02
CA ILE A 132 -24.92 -6.01 -12.81
C ILE A 132 -25.65 -5.32 -11.66
N LEU A 133 -26.09 -6.10 -10.69
CA LEU A 133 -26.75 -5.59 -9.49
C LEU A 133 -25.86 -5.85 -8.28
N ARG A 134 -25.68 -4.85 -7.44
CA ARG A 134 -24.98 -5.03 -6.16
C ARG A 134 -25.84 -5.89 -5.24
N GLY A 135 -25.28 -6.99 -4.74
CA GLY A 135 -25.95 -7.84 -3.78
C GLY A 135 -26.19 -7.13 -2.44
N GLU A 136 -27.19 -7.60 -1.71
CA GLU A 136 -27.63 -6.97 -0.46
C GLU A 136 -26.79 -7.39 0.75
N VAL A 137 -26.15 -8.56 0.68
CA VAL A 137 -25.38 -9.12 1.79
C VAL A 137 -23.99 -8.48 1.82
N ARG A 138 -23.66 -7.88 2.96
CA ARG A 138 -22.34 -7.31 3.21
C ARG A 138 -21.40 -8.34 3.85
N TYR A 139 -20.15 -8.32 3.40
CA TYR A 139 -19.03 -9.03 3.99
C TYR A 139 -17.90 -8.05 4.30
N PRO A 140 -16.88 -8.42 5.09
CA PRO A 140 -15.70 -7.60 5.24
C PRO A 140 -14.94 -7.47 3.91
N GLY A 141 -14.70 -6.23 3.44
CA GLY A 141 -13.91 -5.92 2.22
C GLY A 141 -12.55 -5.30 2.53
N LEU A 142 -12.44 -4.60 3.65
CA LEU A 142 -11.19 -4.27 4.33
C LEU A 142 -11.44 -4.46 5.82
N ALA A 143 -10.61 -5.28 6.46
CA ALA A 143 -10.76 -5.61 7.87
C ALA A 143 -9.43 -5.53 8.60
N SER A 144 -9.48 -5.21 9.89
CA SER A 144 -8.35 -5.23 10.80
C SER A 144 -8.51 -6.28 11.89
N LEU A 145 -7.38 -6.79 12.37
CA LEU A 145 -7.30 -7.71 13.48
C LEU A 145 -6.08 -7.36 14.33
N ASP A 146 -6.31 -7.07 15.61
CA ASP A 146 -5.22 -7.03 16.58
C ASP A 146 -4.71 -8.45 16.83
N TYR A 147 -3.41 -8.67 16.63
CA TYR A 147 -2.80 -9.99 16.72
C TYR A 147 -1.54 -9.93 17.58
N GLY A 148 -1.67 -10.35 18.84
CA GLY A 148 -0.60 -10.18 19.82
C GLY A 148 -0.32 -8.70 20.09
N LYS A 149 0.88 -8.22 19.78
CA LYS A 149 1.28 -6.82 19.90
C LYS A 149 1.18 -6.04 18.59
N GLY A 150 0.95 -6.73 17.47
CA GLY A 150 0.86 -6.13 16.15
C GLY A 150 -0.54 -6.18 15.57
N LYS A 151 -0.63 -5.94 14.26
CA LYS A 151 -1.89 -5.79 13.54
C LYS A 151 -1.85 -6.54 12.21
N ILE A 152 -2.96 -7.16 11.84
CA ILE A 152 -3.17 -7.76 10.53
C ILE A 152 -4.29 -6.99 9.83
N LEU A 153 -4.04 -6.50 8.63
CA LEU A 153 -5.06 -5.99 7.71
C LEU A 153 -5.35 -7.06 6.65
N LEU A 154 -6.63 -7.27 6.38
CA LEU A 154 -7.15 -8.25 5.43
C LEU A 154 -7.94 -7.54 4.35
N VAL A 155 -7.60 -7.81 3.10
CA VAL A 155 -8.36 -7.41 1.90
C VAL A 155 -8.64 -8.71 1.13
N PRO A 156 -9.84 -9.27 1.19
CA PRO A 156 -10.06 -10.66 0.79
C PRO A 156 -10.27 -10.83 -0.73
N LEU A 157 -9.74 -9.91 -1.51
CA LEU A 157 -9.76 -9.92 -2.96
C LEU A 157 -8.51 -9.24 -3.52
N ASN A 158 -8.20 -9.50 -4.78
CA ASN A 158 -7.03 -8.92 -5.43
C ASN A 158 -7.39 -7.61 -6.13
N VAL A 159 -7.18 -6.47 -5.46
CA VAL A 159 -7.34 -5.14 -6.09
C VAL A 159 -6.11 -4.72 -6.92
N GLY A 160 -5.03 -5.50 -6.90
CA GLY A 160 -3.79 -5.17 -7.61
C GLY A 160 -3.92 -5.27 -9.12
N HIS A 161 -4.74 -6.19 -9.63
CA HIS A 161 -4.98 -6.34 -11.06
C HIS A 161 -5.80 -5.17 -11.62
N SER A 162 -6.91 -4.79 -10.97
CA SER A 162 -7.67 -3.58 -11.32
C SER A 162 -6.80 -2.31 -11.23
N TYR A 163 -5.93 -2.22 -10.21
CA TYR A 163 -5.01 -1.08 -10.09
C TYR A 163 -4.05 -0.95 -11.27
N LEU A 164 -3.54 -2.06 -11.79
CA LEU A 164 -2.64 -2.09 -12.94
C LEU A 164 -3.33 -1.67 -14.24
N ASN A 165 -4.60 -2.03 -14.42
CA ASN A 165 -5.29 -1.89 -15.70
C ASN A 165 -6.15 -0.63 -15.82
N GLU A 166 -6.75 -0.18 -14.71
CA GLU A 166 -7.80 0.85 -14.73
C GLU A 166 -7.39 2.15 -14.05
N LYS A 167 -6.58 2.07 -12.97
CA LYS A 167 -6.09 3.19 -12.14
C LYS A 167 -7.12 4.33 -11.98
N THR A 168 -8.22 4.02 -11.30
CA THR A 168 -9.28 4.98 -11.00
C THR A 168 -9.01 5.74 -9.70
N TYR A 169 -9.67 6.90 -9.54
CA TYR A 169 -9.62 7.67 -8.29
C TYR A 169 -10.11 6.86 -7.08
N GLU A 170 -11.15 6.04 -7.27
CA GLU A 170 -11.71 5.17 -6.24
C GLU A 170 -10.70 4.12 -5.77
N LEU A 171 -9.91 3.56 -6.69
CA LEU A 171 -8.82 2.64 -6.38
C LEU A 171 -7.73 3.34 -5.57
N GLU A 172 -7.31 4.54 -5.96
CA GLU A 172 -6.32 5.32 -5.22
C GLU A 172 -6.80 5.65 -3.81
N ASN A 173 -8.05 6.08 -3.66
CA ASN A 173 -8.64 6.37 -2.35
C ASN A 173 -8.75 5.10 -1.49
N PHE A 174 -9.07 3.94 -2.09
CA PHE A 174 -9.08 2.66 -1.38
C PHE A 174 -7.68 2.29 -0.86
N PHE A 175 -6.64 2.43 -1.67
CA PHE A 175 -5.25 2.21 -1.24
C PHE A 175 -4.80 3.22 -0.17
N SER A 176 -5.24 4.48 -0.26
CA SER A 176 -5.03 5.48 0.79
C SER A 176 -5.64 5.01 2.11
N GLY A 177 -6.88 4.51 2.09
CA GLY A 177 -7.55 3.92 3.26
C GLY A 177 -6.79 2.74 3.87
N ILE A 178 -6.23 1.86 3.03
CA ILE A 178 -5.34 0.76 3.50
C ILE A 178 -4.11 1.34 4.22
N CYS A 179 -3.43 2.32 3.60
CA CYS A 179 -2.24 2.93 4.18
C CYS A 179 -2.51 3.67 5.50
N LEU A 180 -3.67 4.31 5.64
CA LEU A 180 -4.09 5.01 6.86
C LEU A 180 -4.51 4.06 7.99
N SER A 181 -4.83 2.80 7.66
CA SER A 181 -5.22 1.78 8.64
C SER A 181 -4.02 1.18 9.40
N PHE A 182 -2.81 1.40 8.88
CA PHE A 182 -1.54 1.03 9.50
C PHE A 182 -1.03 2.10 10.48
N SER A 183 0.01 1.74 11.24
CA SER A 183 0.79 2.69 12.02
C SER A 183 1.40 3.79 11.15
N GLU A 184 1.59 4.96 11.77
CA GLU A 184 2.14 6.13 11.10
C GLU A 184 3.49 5.83 10.43
N ARG A 185 3.67 6.40 9.24
CA ARG A 185 4.86 6.17 8.42
C ARG A 185 6.02 7.02 8.91
N MET A 186 7.22 6.46 8.77
CA MET A 186 8.46 7.20 9.00
C MET A 186 8.56 8.41 8.06
N ILE A 187 8.14 8.27 6.80
CA ILE A 187 8.18 9.35 5.80
C ILE A 187 6.79 9.53 5.20
N THR A 188 6.37 10.78 5.06
CA THR A 188 5.12 11.20 4.41
C THR A 188 5.38 12.41 3.53
N HIS A 189 4.64 12.56 2.44
CA HIS A 189 4.72 13.72 1.56
C HIS A 189 3.37 13.98 0.86
N ASN A 190 3.22 15.17 0.26
CA ASN A 190 1.99 15.65 -0.37
C ASN A 190 1.78 15.23 -1.83
N HIS A 191 2.76 14.57 -2.46
CA HIS A 191 2.66 14.05 -3.84
C HIS A 191 2.30 12.56 -3.86
N HIS A 192 1.32 12.14 -4.66
CA HIS A 192 0.76 10.79 -4.65
C HIS A 192 1.09 10.02 -5.95
N GLY A 193 2.26 9.40 -5.96
CA GLY A 193 2.74 8.57 -7.07
C GLY A 193 3.63 9.28 -8.06
N GLU A 194 3.81 10.59 -7.89
CA GLU A 194 4.77 11.39 -8.64
C GLU A 194 6.11 11.54 -7.92
N LEU A 195 6.18 11.33 -6.60
CA LEU A 195 7.41 11.46 -5.82
C LEU A 195 7.76 10.14 -5.13
N GLU A 196 9.02 9.72 -5.27
CA GLU A 196 9.60 8.69 -4.42
C GLU A 196 10.67 9.29 -3.52
N VAL A 197 10.56 9.01 -2.21
CA VAL A 197 11.54 9.43 -1.20
C VAL A 197 12.24 8.20 -0.64
N VAL A 198 13.56 8.12 -0.86
CA VAL A 198 14.39 7.02 -0.36
C VAL A 198 15.31 7.51 0.75
N TYR A 199 15.11 6.95 1.94
CA TYR A 199 15.95 7.19 3.11
C TYR A 199 17.20 6.31 3.06
N ARG A 200 18.39 6.92 3.19
CA ARG A 200 19.65 6.20 3.17
C ARG A 200 20.62 6.70 4.23
N LYS A 201 21.35 5.77 4.83
CA LYS A 201 22.55 6.08 5.64
C LYS A 201 23.79 5.62 4.90
N LYS A 202 24.79 6.48 4.80
CA LYS A 202 26.09 6.18 4.17
C LYS A 202 27.18 6.96 4.89
N ASP A 203 28.26 6.28 5.27
CA ASP A 203 29.44 6.88 5.90
C ASP A 203 29.12 7.77 7.13
N GLY A 204 28.14 7.34 7.94
CA GLY A 204 27.68 8.08 9.12
C GLY A 204 26.72 9.24 8.82
N LYS A 205 26.53 9.60 7.55
CA LYS A 205 25.61 10.64 7.10
C LYS A 205 24.26 10.05 6.71
N THR A 206 23.22 10.88 6.80
CA THR A 206 21.84 10.52 6.42
C THR A 206 21.44 11.33 5.19
N TYR A 207 20.79 10.66 4.24
CA TYR A 207 20.40 11.20 2.95
C TYR A 207 18.94 10.87 2.66
N LEU A 208 18.26 11.82 2.04
CA LEU A 208 16.95 11.64 1.44
C LEU A 208 17.12 11.83 -0.06
N HIS A 209 16.96 10.74 -0.81
CA HIS A 209 16.90 10.83 -2.25
C HIS A 209 15.47 11.13 -2.66
N LEU A 210 15.29 12.19 -3.43
CA LEU A 210 13.99 12.66 -3.91
C LEU A 210 13.95 12.44 -5.42
N ILE A 211 13.09 11.54 -5.87
CA ILE A 211 13.03 11.11 -7.27
C ILE A 211 11.68 11.55 -7.84
N ASN A 212 11.72 12.39 -8.86
CA ASN A 212 10.54 12.79 -9.62
C ASN A 212 10.16 11.68 -10.61
N LEU A 213 9.00 11.08 -10.38
CA LEU A 213 8.36 10.04 -11.17
C LEU A 213 7.24 10.57 -12.08
N LEU A 214 7.08 11.89 -12.19
CA LEU A 214 6.09 12.50 -13.08
C LEU A 214 6.41 12.13 -14.53
N GLY A 215 5.37 11.79 -15.29
CA GLY A 215 5.47 11.40 -16.70
C GLY A 215 4.79 10.06 -16.98
N PRO A 216 4.62 9.71 -18.27
CA PRO A 216 3.87 8.54 -18.70
C PRO A 216 4.67 7.24 -18.61
N HIS A 217 5.48 7.05 -17.56
CA HIS A 217 6.36 5.88 -17.35
C HIS A 217 5.59 4.55 -17.22
N ARG A 218 4.27 4.62 -17.06
CA ARG A 218 3.38 3.47 -16.83
C ARG A 218 2.45 3.20 -18.00
N VAL A 219 2.53 3.99 -19.07
CA VAL A 219 1.67 3.83 -20.24
C VAL A 219 2.43 2.97 -21.25
N PRO A 220 2.03 1.70 -21.48
CA PRO A 220 2.78 0.79 -22.35
C PRO A 220 2.88 1.27 -23.80
N THR A 221 1.95 2.13 -24.22
CA THR A 221 1.91 2.70 -25.57
C THR A 221 2.82 3.92 -25.74
N VAL A 222 3.41 4.43 -24.65
CA VAL A 222 4.38 5.54 -24.72
C VAL A 222 5.79 4.96 -24.60
N SER A 223 6.49 4.88 -25.73
CA SER A 223 7.85 4.33 -25.81
C SER A 223 8.94 5.33 -25.40
N SER A 224 8.67 6.62 -25.54
CA SER A 224 9.59 7.71 -25.19
C SER A 224 8.80 9.00 -24.96
N PHE A 225 9.31 9.88 -24.10
CA PHE A 225 8.82 11.24 -23.89
C PHE A 225 10.03 12.14 -23.64
N ASP A 226 9.98 13.38 -24.13
CA ASP A 226 11.16 14.24 -24.22
C ASP A 226 11.45 15.04 -22.94
N ARG A 227 10.48 15.11 -22.01
CA ARG A 227 10.58 15.95 -20.81
C ARG A 227 9.80 15.35 -19.65
N ILE A 228 10.42 15.43 -18.47
CA ILE A 228 9.75 15.28 -17.17
C ILE A 228 9.61 16.69 -16.59
N PRO A 229 8.38 17.20 -16.40
CA PRO A 229 8.19 18.47 -15.71
C PRO A 229 8.59 18.30 -14.24
N SER A 230 9.16 19.36 -13.67
CA SER A 230 9.52 19.40 -12.25
C SER A 230 8.29 19.29 -11.36
N LEU A 231 8.49 18.71 -10.18
CA LEU A 231 7.51 18.73 -9.10
C LEU A 231 7.64 20.03 -8.33
N MET A 232 6.53 20.72 -8.14
CA MET A 232 6.49 21.97 -7.38
C MET A 232 5.91 21.72 -6.00
N ASP A 233 6.24 22.59 -5.04
CA ASP A 233 5.66 22.61 -3.69
C ASP A 233 5.72 21.21 -3.03
N VAL A 234 6.93 20.75 -2.81
CA VAL A 234 7.19 19.42 -2.24
C VAL A 234 7.39 19.55 -0.74
N ASN A 235 6.45 18.98 0.00
CA ASN A 235 6.49 18.93 1.46
C ASN A 235 6.80 17.51 1.90
N VAL A 236 7.97 17.31 2.50
CA VAL A 236 8.41 16.02 3.04
C VAL A 236 8.47 16.10 4.55
N SER A 237 7.86 15.12 5.22
CA SER A 237 7.89 15.01 6.67
C SER A 237 8.48 13.67 7.09
N ILE A 238 9.38 13.70 8.07
CA ILE A 238 10.15 12.53 8.50
C ILE A 238 10.14 12.42 10.01
N ARG A 239 9.72 11.26 10.52
CA ARG A 239 9.82 10.95 11.93
C ARG A 239 11.27 10.64 12.31
N MET A 240 11.80 11.36 13.29
CA MET A 240 13.13 11.16 13.84
C MET A 240 13.17 11.62 15.29
N ASP A 241 14.06 11.03 16.08
CA ASP A 241 14.11 11.29 17.53
C ASP A 241 14.80 12.63 17.85
N GLU A 242 15.73 13.06 17.00
CA GLU A 242 16.54 14.26 17.18
C GLU A 242 16.53 15.08 15.89
N ALA A 243 16.48 16.41 16.01
CA ALA A 243 16.58 17.32 14.88
C ALA A 243 18.03 17.38 14.35
N PRO A 244 18.24 17.43 13.02
CA PRO A 244 19.54 17.75 12.46
C PRO A 244 19.94 19.19 12.82
N LYS A 245 21.23 19.51 12.73
CA LYS A 245 21.73 20.89 12.84
C LYS A 245 21.55 21.66 11.55
N HIS A 246 21.84 21.01 10.42
CA HIS A 246 21.79 21.59 9.08
C HIS A 246 21.23 20.59 8.07
N LEU A 247 20.57 21.12 7.05
CA LEU A 247 20.17 20.37 5.86
C LEU A 247 20.83 20.99 4.64
N TYR A 248 21.33 20.15 3.73
CA TYR A 248 21.92 20.62 2.47
C TYR A 248 21.27 19.94 1.28
N LEU A 249 20.95 20.72 0.26
CA LEU A 249 20.53 20.24 -1.04
C LEU A 249 21.78 19.93 -1.88
N GLU A 250 21.93 18.67 -2.24
CA GLU A 250 23.03 18.14 -3.05
C GLU A 250 22.56 17.92 -4.49
N PRO A 251 23.39 18.21 -5.51
CA PRO A 251 24.84 18.44 -5.42
C PRO A 251 25.30 19.90 -5.22
N GLY A 252 24.36 20.85 -5.09
CA GLY A 252 24.69 22.28 -4.96
C GLY A 252 25.34 22.65 -3.63
N HIS A 253 25.20 21.79 -2.62
CA HIS A 253 25.55 22.03 -1.22
C HIS A 253 24.90 23.32 -0.67
N GLU A 254 23.65 23.56 -1.08
CA GLU A 254 22.89 24.72 -0.66
C GLU A 254 22.17 24.40 0.66
N GLU A 255 22.41 25.20 1.69
CA GLU A 255 21.73 25.03 2.97
C GLU A 255 20.24 25.37 2.83
N ILE A 256 19.37 24.50 3.33
CA ILE A 256 17.91 24.68 3.28
C ILE A 256 17.31 24.78 4.68
N GLU A 257 16.28 25.62 4.80
CA GLU A 257 15.53 25.75 6.04
C GLU A 257 14.66 24.52 6.31
N PHE A 258 14.43 24.24 7.59
CA PHE A 258 13.52 23.19 8.04
C PHE A 258 12.83 23.58 9.33
N ALA A 259 11.70 22.93 9.60
CA ALA A 259 11.06 22.97 10.91
C ALA A 259 11.15 21.61 11.58
N TYR A 260 11.24 21.60 12.91
CA TYR A 260 11.17 20.37 13.70
C TYR A 260 10.07 20.51 14.75
N ASP A 261 9.09 19.62 14.68
CA ASP A 261 8.03 19.51 15.66
C ASP A 261 8.47 18.55 16.77
N ASN A 262 8.79 19.13 17.94
CA ASN A 262 9.22 18.38 19.12
C ASN A 262 8.09 17.58 19.78
N GLU A 263 6.82 17.94 19.55
CA GLU A 263 5.67 17.24 20.14
C GLU A 263 5.41 15.92 19.42
N CYS A 264 5.52 15.91 18.09
CA CYS A 264 5.32 14.70 17.29
C CYS A 264 6.63 14.03 16.81
N GLY A 265 7.79 14.65 17.04
CA GLY A 265 9.10 14.11 16.65
C GLY A 265 9.28 14.05 15.13
N ARG A 266 8.91 15.13 14.43
CA ARG A 266 8.93 15.17 12.96
C ARG A 266 9.71 16.36 12.42
N LEU A 267 10.64 16.07 11.52
CA LEU A 267 11.29 17.02 10.63
C LEU A 267 10.35 17.35 9.47
N LEU A 268 10.23 18.63 9.14
CA LEU A 268 9.43 19.16 8.04
C LEU A 268 10.36 19.91 7.08
N ILE A 269 10.38 19.46 5.83
CA ILE A 269 11.20 20.00 4.75
C ILE A 269 10.25 20.48 3.65
N HIS A 270 10.45 21.72 3.22
CA HIS A 270 9.74 22.31 2.10
C HIS A 270 10.74 22.60 0.98
N LEU A 271 10.42 22.15 -0.24
CA LEU A 271 11.20 22.41 -1.44
C LEU A 271 10.28 23.01 -2.50
N ASP A 272 10.66 24.16 -3.04
CA ASP A 272 9.89 24.85 -4.07
C ASP A 272 9.77 24.01 -5.34
N GLU A 273 10.87 23.36 -5.73
CA GLU A 273 10.99 22.58 -6.96
C GLU A 273 11.86 21.35 -6.72
N ILE A 274 11.46 20.22 -7.30
CA ILE A 274 12.31 19.06 -7.53
C ILE A 274 12.30 18.80 -9.04
N PRO A 275 13.44 18.90 -9.74
CA PRO A 275 13.53 18.67 -11.17
C PRO A 275 13.40 17.17 -11.46
N LEU A 276 14.45 16.47 -11.87
CA LEU A 276 14.39 15.02 -12.02
C LEU A 276 14.71 14.30 -10.70
N TYR A 277 15.69 14.83 -9.98
CA TYR A 277 16.30 14.15 -8.86
C TYR A 277 17.11 15.12 -8.01
N ASP A 278 16.89 15.10 -6.70
CA ASP A 278 17.65 15.86 -5.71
C ASP A 278 17.97 14.98 -4.50
N ILE A 279 18.92 15.44 -3.69
CA ILE A 279 19.30 14.77 -2.45
C ILE A 279 19.31 15.80 -1.32
N VAL A 280 18.65 15.49 -0.20
CA VAL A 280 18.80 16.25 1.04
C VAL A 280 19.76 15.49 1.97
N GLU A 281 20.90 16.08 2.27
CA GLU A 281 21.83 15.61 3.31
C GLU A 281 21.41 16.17 4.68
N LEU A 282 21.34 15.29 5.69
CA LEU A 282 21.05 15.63 7.08
C LEU A 282 22.34 15.57 7.89
N GLU A 283 22.76 16.71 8.45
CA GLU A 283 23.92 16.83 9.33
C GLU A 283 23.46 16.93 10.80
N PHE A 284 23.93 16.02 11.67
CA PHE A 284 23.54 15.92 13.09
C PHE A 284 24.59 16.49 14.05
#